data_AF-A0A6B3DPG0-F1
#
_entry.id   AF-A0A6B3DPG0-F1
#
_cell.length_a   1.000
_cell.length_b   1.000
_cell.length_c   1.000
_cell.angle_alpha   90.00
_cell.angle_beta   90.00
_cell.angle_gamma   90.00
#
_symmetry.space_group_name_H-M   'P 1'
#
loop_
_entity.id
_entity.type
_entity.pdbx_description
1 polymer ?
#
loop_
_entity_poly.entity_id
_entity_poly.type
_entity_poly.pdbx_seq_one_letter_code
_entity_poly.pdbx_strand_id
1 'polypeptide(L)'
;LTAGQRDQLATALRQGGEHPADARRLARLAPDPTAPSALLGGLYVAASFPERDQVAAALRFAAGAPDGDSVACVAGALLGAAHGAEALPLDLVSRHELAWVLDVLARDLVAQLTDRPGGAEYTPGWDEHWWDCYPGW
;
A
#
# COMPACT_ATOMS: atom_id res chain seq x y z
N LEU A 1 11.74 12.52 5.39
CA LEU A 1 10.63 12.93 6.28
C LEU A 1 11.15 13.91 7.32
N THR A 2 10.53 15.07 7.44
CA THR A 2 10.84 16.03 8.52
C THR A 2 10.33 15.52 9.87
N ALA A 3 10.77 16.12 10.98
CA ALA A 3 10.27 15.77 12.31
C ALA A 3 8.74 15.93 12.40
N GLY A 4 8.21 17.06 11.94
CA GLY A 4 6.75 17.30 11.93
C GLY A 4 5.96 16.29 11.11
N GLN A 5 6.49 15.82 9.97
CA GLN A 5 5.84 14.77 9.17
C GLN A 5 5.79 13.43 9.92
N ARG A 6 6.84 13.08 10.68
CA ARG A 6 6.85 11.86 11.50
C ARG A 6 5.84 11.93 12.64
N ASP A 7 5.69 13.08 13.27
CA ASP A 7 4.72 13.28 14.36
C ASP A 7 3.27 13.18 13.85
N GLN A 8 3.00 13.66 12.64
CA GLN A 8 1.71 13.51 11.98
C GLN A 8 1.38 12.03 11.71
N LEU A 9 2.34 11.26 11.20
CA LEU A 9 2.15 9.83 10.95
C LEU A 9 1.91 9.05 12.25
N ALA A 10 2.73 9.29 13.28
CA ALA A 10 2.55 8.66 14.59
C ALA A 10 1.18 9.01 15.20
N THR A 11 0.70 10.25 14.98
CA THR A 11 -0.61 10.67 15.43
C THR A 11 -1.73 9.95 14.67
N ALA A 12 -1.64 9.83 13.35
CA ALA A 12 -2.63 9.10 12.54
C ALA A 12 -2.72 7.63 12.95
N LEU A 13 -1.58 6.97 13.16
CA LEU A 13 -1.51 5.58 13.65
C LEU A 13 -2.22 5.42 15.00
N ARG A 14 -1.88 6.26 15.99
CA ARG A 14 -2.51 6.25 17.32
C ARG A 14 -4.02 6.49 17.21
N GLN A 15 -4.44 7.45 16.39
CA GLN A 15 -5.86 7.73 16.18
C GLN A 15 -6.62 6.54 15.60
N GLY A 16 -5.99 5.75 14.71
CA GLY A 16 -6.59 4.54 14.15
C GLY A 16 -6.85 3.47 15.21
N GLY A 17 -5.92 3.30 16.16
CA GLY A 17 -6.10 2.38 17.29
C GLY A 17 -7.11 2.86 18.33
N GLU A 18 -7.13 4.16 18.65
CA GLU A 18 -8.01 4.72 19.68
C GLU A 18 -9.45 4.96 19.19
N HIS A 19 -9.61 5.30 17.92
CA HIS A 19 -10.89 5.65 17.30
C HIS A 19 -11.02 4.96 15.94
N PRO A 20 -11.10 3.62 15.92
CA PRO A 20 -11.13 2.87 14.68
C PRO A 20 -12.39 3.19 13.86
N ALA A 21 -12.24 3.20 12.53
CA ALA A 21 -13.34 3.30 11.57
C ALA A 21 -14.25 4.55 11.71
N ASP A 22 -13.71 5.68 12.18
CA ASP A 22 -14.40 6.96 12.22
C ASP A 22 -14.24 7.70 10.88
N ALA A 23 -15.30 7.68 10.06
CA ALA A 23 -15.32 8.33 8.75
C ALA A 23 -15.04 9.84 8.80
N ARG A 24 -15.43 10.54 9.88
CA ARG A 24 -15.15 11.98 10.03
C ARG A 24 -13.68 12.23 10.32
N ARG A 25 -13.01 11.32 11.04
CA ARG A 25 -11.55 11.38 11.23
C ARG A 25 -10.84 11.10 9.92
N LEU A 26 -11.24 10.06 9.20
CA LEU A 26 -10.67 9.75 7.89
C LEU A 26 -10.76 10.97 6.95
N ALA A 27 -11.94 11.59 6.82
CA ALA A 27 -12.11 12.78 5.98
C ALA A 27 -11.27 13.99 6.42
N ARG A 28 -10.93 14.12 7.70
CA ARG A 28 -10.03 15.18 8.20
C ARG A 28 -8.55 14.87 7.96
N LEU A 29 -8.17 13.59 7.98
CA LEU A 29 -6.80 13.15 7.74
C LEU A 29 -6.45 13.12 6.24
N ALA A 30 -7.44 12.83 5.40
CA ALA A 30 -7.30 12.76 3.95
C ALA A 30 -8.33 13.66 3.23
N PRO A 31 -8.26 14.99 3.39
CA PRO A 31 -9.24 15.91 2.83
C PRO A 31 -9.12 16.14 1.32
N ASP A 32 -7.96 15.81 0.73
CA ASP A 32 -7.60 16.18 -0.65
C ASP A 32 -6.76 15.09 -1.33
N PRO A 33 -6.66 15.12 -2.67
CA PRO A 33 -5.89 14.14 -3.45
C PRO A 33 -4.38 14.47 -3.44
N THR A 34 -3.77 14.53 -2.26
CA THR A 34 -2.33 14.76 -2.10
C THR A 34 -1.64 13.56 -1.48
N ALA A 35 -0.36 13.37 -1.78
CA ALA A 35 0.42 12.27 -1.22
C ALA A 35 0.43 12.24 0.33
N PRO A 36 0.56 13.37 1.06
CA PRO A 36 0.42 13.37 2.52
C PRO A 36 -0.95 12.92 3.00
N SER A 37 -2.03 13.38 2.35
CA SER A 37 -3.41 12.99 2.66
C SER A 37 -3.64 11.49 2.45
N ALA A 38 -3.23 10.95 1.31
CA ALA A 38 -3.30 9.52 1.02
C ALA A 38 -2.52 8.69 2.05
N LEU A 39 -1.31 9.14 2.42
CA LEU A 39 -0.47 8.45 3.40
C LEU A 39 -1.07 8.47 4.81
N LEU A 40 -1.56 9.62 5.28
CA LEU A 40 -2.18 9.75 6.61
C LEU A 40 -3.48 8.97 6.70
N GLY A 41 -4.34 9.07 5.67
CA GLY A 41 -5.57 8.31 5.57
C GLY A 41 -5.31 6.81 5.53
N GLY A 42 -4.43 6.36 4.64
CA GLY A 42 -4.11 4.94 4.49
C GLY A 42 -3.52 4.32 5.76
N LEU A 43 -2.64 5.05 6.45
CA LEU A 43 -2.09 4.61 7.75
C LEU A 43 -3.16 4.52 8.84
N TYR A 44 -4.06 5.51 8.92
CA TYR A 44 -5.19 5.49 9.84
C TYR A 44 -6.13 4.31 9.58
N VAL A 45 -6.43 4.01 8.32
CA VAL A 45 -7.24 2.84 7.94
C VAL A 45 -6.55 1.54 8.33
N ALA A 46 -5.28 1.36 7.97
CA ALA A 46 -4.54 0.14 8.32
C ALA A 46 -4.49 -0.08 9.84
N ALA A 47 -4.29 0.98 10.62
CA ALA A 47 -4.31 0.92 12.09
C ALA A 47 -5.72 0.68 12.67
N SER A 48 -6.78 1.07 11.97
CA SER A 48 -8.18 0.84 12.39
C SER A 48 -8.66 -0.60 12.13
N PHE A 49 -7.99 -1.31 11.21
CA PHE A 49 -8.35 -2.66 10.78
C PHE A 49 -7.10 -3.57 10.73
N PRO A 50 -6.48 -3.88 11.89
CA PRO A 50 -5.16 -4.52 11.94
C PRO A 50 -5.17 -6.02 11.64
N GLU A 51 -6.35 -6.67 11.60
CA GLU A 51 -6.44 -8.11 11.45
C GLU A 51 -6.63 -8.55 9.99
N ARG A 52 -6.12 -9.74 9.66
CA ARG A 52 -6.14 -10.29 8.30
C ARG A 52 -7.55 -10.40 7.71
N ASP A 53 -8.54 -10.79 8.50
CA ASP A 53 -9.93 -10.93 8.07
C ASP A 53 -10.65 -9.58 7.86
N GLN A 54 -10.03 -8.48 8.29
CA GLN A 54 -10.58 -7.13 8.18
C GLN A 54 -10.15 -6.39 6.91
N VAL A 55 -9.20 -6.92 6.12
CA VAL A 55 -8.65 -6.26 4.92
C VAL A 55 -9.75 -5.81 3.96
N ALA A 56 -10.76 -6.64 3.70
CA ALA A 56 -11.89 -6.27 2.85
C ALA A 56 -12.71 -5.09 3.41
N ALA A 57 -12.90 -5.05 4.73
CA ALA A 57 -13.61 -3.95 5.39
C ALA A 57 -12.78 -2.66 5.38
N ALA A 58 -11.47 -2.78 5.57
CA ALA A 58 -10.52 -1.68 5.52
C ALA A 58 -10.54 -0.96 4.16
N LEU A 59 -10.46 -1.72 3.06
CA LEU A 59 -10.49 -1.17 1.70
C LEU A 59 -11.83 -0.49 1.39
N ARG A 60 -12.96 -1.09 1.80
CA ARG A 60 -14.28 -0.46 1.66
C ARG A 60 -14.40 0.83 2.47
N PHE A 61 -13.83 0.87 3.67
CA PHE A 61 -13.83 2.07 4.51
C PHE A 61 -12.93 3.16 3.92
N ALA A 62 -11.74 2.80 3.42
CA ALA A 62 -10.83 3.72 2.73
C ALA A 62 -11.48 4.39 1.51
N ALA A 63 -12.25 3.64 0.72
CA ALA A 63 -12.97 4.16 -0.43
C ALA A 63 -13.99 5.26 -0.09
N GLY A 64 -14.37 5.40 1.19
CA GLY A 64 -15.23 6.48 1.68
C GLY A 64 -14.51 7.81 1.96
N ALA A 65 -13.19 7.88 1.80
CA ALA A 65 -12.45 9.14 1.92
C ALA A 65 -12.74 10.09 0.74
N PRO A 66 -12.49 11.41 0.89
CA PRO A 66 -12.57 12.38 -0.20
C PRO A 66 -11.81 11.98 -1.47
N ASP A 67 -10.58 11.45 -1.32
CA ASP A 67 -9.82 10.79 -2.38
C ASP A 67 -9.62 9.30 -2.04
N GLY A 68 -10.73 8.56 -2.13
CA GLY A 68 -10.82 7.16 -1.70
C GLY A 68 -9.85 6.22 -2.40
N ASP A 69 -9.56 6.43 -3.68
CA ASP A 69 -8.71 5.55 -4.47
C ASP A 69 -7.26 5.58 -3.97
N SER A 70 -6.70 6.78 -3.73
CA SER A 70 -5.33 6.92 -3.21
C SER A 70 -5.22 6.40 -1.78
N VAL A 71 -6.21 6.66 -0.93
CA VAL A 71 -6.23 6.16 0.45
C VAL A 71 -6.34 4.64 0.47
N ALA A 72 -7.20 4.04 -0.36
CA ALA A 72 -7.37 2.60 -0.47
C ALA A 72 -6.11 1.93 -1.05
N CYS A 73 -5.43 2.57 -2.00
CA CYS A 73 -4.15 2.10 -2.53
C CYS A 73 -3.08 2.00 -1.43
N VAL A 74 -2.91 3.07 -0.63
CA VAL A 74 -1.94 3.05 0.48
C VAL A 74 -2.34 2.04 1.56
N ALA A 75 -3.61 2.02 1.98
CA ALA A 75 -4.09 1.08 2.98
C ALA A 75 -3.89 -0.38 2.53
N GLY A 76 -4.21 -0.68 1.26
CA GLY A 76 -4.03 -1.98 0.65
C GLY A 76 -2.56 -2.40 0.57
N ALA A 77 -1.65 -1.49 0.23
CA ALA A 77 -0.21 -1.78 0.22
C ALA A 77 0.30 -2.14 1.64
N LEU A 78 -0.12 -1.38 2.67
CA LEU A 78 0.29 -1.63 4.05
C LEU A 78 -0.26 -2.96 4.59
N LEU A 79 -1.57 -3.20 4.40
CA LEU A 79 -2.22 -4.42 4.86
C LEU A 79 -1.76 -5.66 4.07
N GLY A 80 -1.54 -5.52 2.77
CA GLY A 80 -0.99 -6.56 1.92
C GLY A 80 0.45 -6.93 2.31
N ALA A 81 1.28 -5.95 2.67
CA ALA A 81 2.62 -6.19 3.20
C ALA A 81 2.57 -6.90 4.57
N ALA A 82 1.60 -6.58 5.43
CA ALA A 82 1.47 -7.16 6.76
C ALA A 82 0.90 -8.59 6.75
N HIS A 83 -0.03 -8.90 5.84
CA HIS A 83 -0.80 -10.16 5.85
C HIS A 83 -0.55 -11.06 4.65
N GLY A 84 0.19 -10.60 3.65
CA GLY A 84 0.49 -11.32 2.41
C GLY A 84 -0.65 -11.27 1.38
N ALA A 85 -0.35 -11.72 0.16
CA ALA A 85 -1.29 -11.71 -0.96
C ALA A 85 -2.58 -12.52 -0.71
N GLU A 86 -2.49 -13.58 0.09
CA GLU A 86 -3.62 -14.44 0.48
C GLU A 86 -4.63 -13.75 1.42
N ALA A 87 -4.36 -12.52 1.85
CA ALA A 87 -5.30 -11.70 2.60
C ALA A 87 -6.16 -10.79 1.69
N LEU A 88 -5.79 -10.66 0.41
CA LEU A 88 -6.48 -9.77 -0.50
C LEU A 88 -7.88 -10.32 -0.85
N PRO A 89 -8.91 -9.46 -0.91
CA PRO A 89 -10.27 -9.91 -1.23
C PRO A 89 -10.34 -10.43 -2.67
N LEU A 90 -10.66 -11.72 -2.83
CA LEU A 90 -10.69 -12.39 -4.14
C LEU A 90 -11.60 -11.68 -5.15
N ASP A 91 -12.74 -11.16 -4.69
CA ASP A 91 -13.70 -10.45 -5.53
C ASP A 91 -13.15 -9.13 -6.10
N LEU A 92 -12.27 -8.45 -5.36
CA LEU A 92 -11.59 -7.25 -5.82
C LEU A 92 -10.43 -7.61 -6.77
N VAL A 93 -9.60 -8.58 -6.40
CA VAL A 93 -8.46 -9.02 -7.22
C VAL A 93 -8.94 -9.54 -8.58
N SER A 94 -9.98 -10.37 -8.61
CA SER A 94 -10.47 -11.00 -9.85
C SER A 94 -11.03 -10.00 -10.87
N ARG A 95 -11.40 -8.80 -10.43
CA ARG A 95 -11.96 -7.75 -11.31
C ARG A 95 -10.89 -6.74 -11.74
N HIS A 96 -9.70 -6.79 -11.16
CA HIS A 96 -8.69 -5.79 -11.39
C HIS A 96 -7.96 -6.07 -12.71
N GLU A 97 -8.09 -5.13 -13.66
CA GLU A 97 -7.59 -5.29 -15.04
C GLU A 97 -6.08 -5.56 -15.09
N LEU A 98 -5.34 -5.03 -14.11
CA LEU A 98 -3.89 -5.17 -13.99
C LEU A 98 -3.46 -6.22 -12.97
N ALA A 99 -4.37 -7.05 -12.43
CA ALA A 99 -4.04 -8.03 -11.40
C ALA A 99 -2.85 -8.92 -11.79
N TRP A 100 -2.85 -9.43 -13.02
CA TRP A 100 -1.77 -10.28 -13.52
C TRP A 100 -0.45 -9.52 -13.67
N VAL A 101 -0.48 -8.29 -14.20
CA VAL A 101 0.71 -7.46 -14.36
C VAL A 101 1.32 -7.12 -13.00
N LEU A 102 0.48 -6.75 -12.02
CA LEU A 102 0.93 -6.46 -10.65
C LEU A 102 1.52 -7.71 -9.97
N ASP A 103 0.95 -8.88 -10.20
CA ASP A 103 1.43 -10.15 -9.64
C ASP A 103 2.78 -10.58 -10.24
N VAL A 104 3.00 -10.32 -11.54
CA VAL A 104 4.33 -10.45 -12.18
C VAL A 104 5.33 -9.48 -11.55
N LEU A 105 5.00 -8.18 -11.51
CA LEU A 105 5.86 -7.16 -10.91
C LEU A 105 6.20 -7.44 -9.44
N ALA A 106 5.26 -7.99 -8.67
CA ALA A 106 5.50 -8.37 -7.29
C ALA A 106 6.50 -9.53 -7.19
N ARG A 107 6.36 -10.57 -8.01
CA ARG A 107 7.33 -11.68 -8.05
C ARG A 107 8.70 -11.23 -8.52
N ASP A 108 8.74 -10.37 -9.53
CA ASP A 108 9.97 -9.83 -10.06
C ASP A 108 10.69 -8.94 -9.05
N LEU A 109 9.95 -8.15 -8.27
CA LEU A 109 10.50 -7.39 -7.16
C LEU A 109 11.12 -8.33 -6.11
N VAL A 110 10.45 -9.44 -5.77
CA VAL A 110 11.04 -10.43 -4.86
C VAL A 110 12.32 -11.01 -5.45
N ALA A 111 12.31 -11.46 -6.71
CA ALA A 111 13.49 -12.00 -7.39
C ALA A 111 14.64 -10.98 -7.42
N GLN A 112 14.35 -9.71 -7.70
CA GLN A 112 15.33 -8.64 -7.71
C GLN A 112 15.92 -8.38 -6.30
N LEU A 113 15.14 -8.55 -5.24
CA LEU A 113 15.60 -8.39 -3.87
C LEU A 113 16.40 -9.60 -3.35
N THR A 114 16.04 -10.82 -3.75
CA THR A 114 16.69 -12.06 -3.27
C THR A 114 17.86 -12.51 -4.14
N ASP A 115 17.67 -12.51 -5.46
CA ASP A 115 18.57 -13.16 -6.42
C ASP A 115 19.35 -12.15 -7.27
N ARG A 116 18.88 -10.89 -7.30
CA ARG A 116 19.48 -9.74 -8.00
C ARG A 116 19.86 -10.04 -9.47
N PRO A 117 18.96 -10.59 -10.31
CA PRO A 117 19.21 -10.81 -11.74
C PRO A 117 19.74 -9.56 -12.45
N GLY A 118 19.18 -8.38 -12.18
CA GLY A 118 19.63 -7.10 -12.73
C GLY A 118 20.80 -6.44 -12.00
N GLY A 119 21.35 -7.09 -10.97
CA GLY A 119 22.44 -6.58 -10.15
C GLY A 119 22.01 -5.63 -9.02
N ALA A 120 22.98 -5.04 -8.34
CA ALA A 120 22.84 -3.99 -7.33
C ALA A 120 23.99 -3.00 -7.47
N GLU A 121 23.99 -1.93 -6.66
CA GLU A 121 25.02 -0.85 -6.71
C GLU A 121 26.47 -1.39 -6.74
N TYR A 122 26.73 -2.51 -6.05
CA TYR A 122 28.06 -3.12 -5.93
C TYR A 122 28.12 -4.57 -6.44
N THR A 123 27.10 -5.06 -7.13
CA THR A 123 27.06 -6.46 -7.60
C THR A 123 26.53 -6.50 -9.02
N PRO A 124 27.32 -6.96 -10.01
CA PRO A 124 26.83 -7.07 -11.37
C PRO A 124 25.68 -8.09 -11.45
N GLY A 125 24.70 -7.80 -12.30
CA GLY A 125 23.64 -8.75 -12.64
C GLY A 125 24.16 -9.93 -13.43
N TRP A 126 23.48 -11.07 -13.35
CA TRP A 126 23.76 -12.25 -14.16
C TRP A 126 22.79 -12.40 -15.34
N ASP A 127 21.67 -11.68 -15.33
CA ASP A 127 20.73 -11.61 -16.43
C ASP A 127 20.85 -10.24 -17.12
N GLU A 128 21.47 -10.24 -18.29
CA GLU A 128 21.70 -9.05 -19.11
C GLU A 128 20.39 -8.43 -19.66
N HIS A 129 19.32 -9.23 -19.74
CA HIS A 129 18.02 -8.82 -20.29
C HIS A 129 16.99 -8.51 -19.22
N TRP A 130 17.35 -8.61 -17.94
CA TRP A 130 16.42 -8.41 -16.82
C TRP A 130 15.65 -7.08 -16.93
N TRP A 131 16.35 -6.01 -17.32
CA TRP A 131 15.77 -4.68 -17.42
C TRP A 131 14.93 -4.46 -18.69
N ASP A 132 15.15 -5.26 -19.74
CA ASP A 132 14.42 -5.17 -21.01
C ASP A 132 12.92 -5.52 -20.84
N CYS A 133 12.58 -6.21 -19.75
CA CYS A 133 11.20 -6.54 -19.39
C CYS A 133 10.39 -5.33 -18.88
N TYR A 134 11.03 -4.20 -18.54
CA TYR A 134 10.35 -3.02 -17.98
C TYR A 134 10.51 -1.79 -18.89
N PRO A 135 9.42 -1.06 -19.17
CA PRO A 135 9.51 0.16 -19.95
C PRO A 135 10.32 1.25 -19.23
N GLY A 136 11.26 1.87 -19.94
CA GLY A 136 12.00 3.05 -19.46
C GLY A 136 13.35 2.77 -18.80
N TRP A 137 13.85 1.54 -18.88
CA TRP A 137 15.24 1.17 -18.58
C TRP A 137 16.09 1.05 -19.83
#